data_AF-A0A932SX73-F1
#
_entry.id   AF-A0A932SX73-F1
#
_cell.length_a   1.000
_cell.length_b   1.000
_cell.length_c   1.000
_cell.angle_alpha   90.00
_cell.angle_beta   90.00
_cell.angle_gamma   90.00
#
_symmetry.space_group_name_H-M   'P 1'
#
loop_
_entity.id
_entity.type
_entity.pdbx_description
1 polymer ?
#
loop_
_entity_poly.entity_id
_entity_poly.type
_entity_poly.pdbx_seq_one_letter_code
_entity_poly.pdbx_strand_id
1 'polypeptide(L)' 'MQKSLDRKLSAIHADPSGCREFILADAKDADMAFGVGAPGVSPERHDGELRFRTLAEYREQIRQITRSGLVDIMLMS' A
#
# COMPACT_ATOMS: atom_id res chain seq x y z
N MET A 1 -18.35 -9.33 -12.41
CA MET A 1 -17.79 -9.77 -11.11
C MET A 1 -17.92 -8.61 -10.14
N GLN A 2 -18.53 -8.83 -8.96
CA GLN A 2 -18.68 -7.79 -7.95
C GLN A 2 -17.35 -7.58 -7.22
N LYS A 3 -16.93 -6.33 -6.99
CA LYS A 3 -15.71 -6.04 -6.22
C LYS A 3 -15.97 -6.24 -4.72
N SER A 4 -14.95 -6.66 -3.98
CA SER A 4 -15.03 -6.85 -2.53
C SER A 4 -15.41 -5.55 -1.80
N LEU A 5 -14.81 -4.43 -2.18
CA LEU A 5 -15.09 -3.11 -1.60
C LEU A 5 -16.56 -2.72 -1.73
N ASP A 6 -17.18 -2.92 -2.90
CA ASP A 6 -18.60 -2.58 -3.12
C ASP A 6 -19.51 -3.40 -2.20
N ARG A 7 -19.18 -4.68 -2.00
CA ARG A 7 -19.91 -5.56 -1.08
C ARG A 7 -19.80 -5.08 0.36
N LYS A 8 -18.58 -4.74 0.80
CA LYS A 8 -18.31 -4.27 2.17
C LYS A 8 -18.99 -2.94 2.46
N LEU A 9 -18.89 -1.97 1.55
CA LEU A 9 -19.56 -0.67 1.68
C LEU A 9 -21.07 -0.85 1.80
N SER A 10 -21.65 -1.73 0.98
CA SER A 10 -23.09 -2.03 1.05
C SER A 10 -23.47 -2.66 2.39
N ALA A 11 -22.66 -3.58 2.93
CA ALA A 11 -22.90 -4.22 4.22
C ALA A 11 -22.80 -3.22 5.39
N ILE A 12 -21.81 -2.32 5.36
CA ILE A 12 -21.62 -1.29 6.39
C ILE A 12 -22.77 -0.28 6.36
N HIS A 13 -23.22 0.14 5.16
CA HIS A 13 -24.36 1.05 5.04
C HIS A 13 -25.69 0.42 5.49
N ALA A 14 -25.87 -0.89 5.29
CA ALA A 14 -27.09 -1.59 5.69
C ALA A 14 -27.22 -1.74 7.22
N ASP A 15 -26.10 -1.83 7.94
CA ASP A 15 -26.07 -1.91 9.40
C ASP A 15 -24.88 -1.11 9.99
N PRO A 16 -24.97 0.22 10.06
CA PRO A 16 -23.85 1.07 10.48
C PRO A 16 -23.38 0.84 11.92
N SER A 17 -24.23 0.28 12.78
CA SER A 17 -23.97 0.11 14.21
C SER A 17 -23.59 -1.31 14.61
N GLY A 18 -23.96 -2.32 13.81
CA GLY A 18 -23.73 -3.74 14.10
C GLY A 18 -22.85 -4.48 13.09
N CYS A 19 -22.54 -3.87 11.93
CA CYS A 19 -21.72 -4.52 10.92
C CYS A 19 -20.29 -4.75 11.41
N ARG A 20 -19.76 -5.96 11.15
CA ARG A 20 -18.39 -6.37 11.52
C ARG A 20 -17.39 -6.26 10.37
N GLU A 21 -17.86 -5.95 9.17
CA GLU A 21 -16.99 -5.71 8.02
C GLU A 21 -16.19 -4.42 8.26
N PHE A 22 -14.95 -4.42 7.78
CA PHE A 22 -14.09 -3.23 7.80
C PHE A 22 -13.33 -3.11 6.48
N ILE A 23 -12.90 -1.89 6.19
CA ILE A 23 -12.13 -1.56 4.99
C ILE A 23 -10.66 -1.56 5.37
N LEU A 24 -9.86 -2.39 4.72
CA LEU A 24 -8.42 -2.39 4.84
C LEU A 24 -7.80 -1.57 3.70
N ALA A 25 -7.20 -0.44 4.05
CA ALA A 25 -6.48 0.40 3.11
C ALA A 25 -4.97 0.28 3.34
N ASP A 26 -4.22 0.04 2.27
CA ASP A 26 -2.77 0.12 2.28
C ASP A 26 -2.35 1.44 1.59
N ALA A 27 -1.59 2.27 2.31
CA ALA A 27 -1.03 3.51 1.79
C ALA A 27 0.43 3.31 1.40
N LYS A 28 0.68 3.29 0.09
CA LYS A 28 2.01 3.17 -0.50
C LYS A 28 2.51 4.54 -0.94
N ASP A 29 3.39 5.08 -0.13
CA ASP A 29 4.12 6.32 -0.41
C ASP A 29 5.62 6.04 -0.23
N ALA A 30 6.40 6.34 -1.26
CA ALA A 30 7.84 6.11 -1.27
C ALA A 30 8.59 7.04 -0.28
N ASP A 31 8.04 8.22 -0.04
CA ASP A 31 8.65 9.26 0.79
C ASP A 31 8.30 9.07 2.27
N MET A 32 7.09 8.57 2.58
CA MET A 32 6.67 8.26 3.96
C MET A 32 7.38 7.04 4.57
N ALA A 33 7.92 6.16 3.74
CA ALA A 33 8.62 4.95 4.19
C ALA A 33 10.15 5.12 4.29
N PHE A 34 10.68 6.34 4.15
CA PHE A 34 12.12 6.59 3.98
C PHE A 34 12.74 5.73 2.88
N GLY A 35 11.95 5.37 1.85
CA GLY A 35 12.29 4.34 0.86
C GLY A 35 13.21 4.84 -0.26
N VAL A 36 13.17 6.14 -0.55
CA VAL A 36 14.16 6.90 -1.33
C VAL A 36 14.21 8.26 -0.67
N GLY A 37 15.35 8.64 -0.08
CA GLY A 37 15.52 10.04 0.33
C GLY A 37 15.41 10.92 -0.91
N ALA A 38 14.53 11.93 -0.89
CA ALA A 38 14.48 12.98 -1.92
C ALA A 38 15.87 13.55 -2.34
N PRO A 39 16.89 13.66 -1.45
CA PRO A 39 18.22 14.11 -1.85
C PRO A 39 19.13 13.03 -2.48
N GLY A 40 18.68 11.80 -2.70
CA GLY A 40 19.52 10.72 -3.21
C GLY A 40 20.49 10.15 -2.17
N VAL A 41 21.54 9.44 -2.61
CA VAL A 41 22.55 8.81 -1.74
C VAL A 41 23.65 9.83 -1.41
N SER A 42 23.97 10.00 -0.11
CA SER A 42 25.14 10.80 0.29
C SER A 42 26.44 10.16 -0.22
N PRO A 43 27.39 10.93 -0.77
CA PRO A 43 28.74 10.43 -1.09
C PRO A 43 29.51 9.86 0.12
N GLU A 44 29.09 10.21 1.34
CA GLU A 44 29.71 9.80 2.61
C GLU A 44 29.08 8.52 3.18
N ARG A 45 28.16 7.90 2.44
CA ARG A 45 27.39 6.73 2.88
C ARG A 45 28.18 5.44 2.62
N HIS A 46 28.63 4.78 3.70
CA HIS A 46 29.51 3.60 3.66
C HIS A 46 28.81 2.26 4.03
N ASP A 47 27.48 2.24 4.23
CA ASP A 47 26.69 1.02 4.44
C ASP A 47 26.30 0.38 3.09
N GLY A 48 27.21 -0.41 2.50
CA GLY A 48 26.97 -1.14 1.25
C GLY A 48 25.87 -2.22 1.29
N GLU A 49 25.16 -2.36 2.41
CA GLU A 49 24.25 -3.49 2.70
C GLU A 49 22.77 -3.20 2.41
N LEU A 50 22.34 -1.93 2.28
CA LEU A 50 20.92 -1.59 2.10
C LEU A 50 20.72 -0.66 0.89
N ARG A 51 20.71 -1.25 -0.31
CA ARG A 51 20.26 -0.52 -1.50
C ARG A 51 18.78 -0.17 -1.36
N PHE A 52 18.42 1.04 -1.78
CA PHE A 52 17.01 1.38 -1.96
C PHE A 52 16.38 0.50 -3.04
N ARG A 53 15.07 0.27 -2.92
CA ARG A 53 14.33 -0.46 -3.95
C ARG A 53 14.26 0.41 -5.21
N THR A 54 14.38 -0.22 -6.36
CA THR A 54 14.09 0.43 -7.64
C THR A 54 12.60 0.70 -7.76
N LEU A 55 12.23 1.66 -8.62
CA LEU A 55 10.83 1.94 -8.93
C LEU A 55 10.08 0.69 -9.44
N ALA A 56 10.76 -0.18 -10.18
CA ALA A 56 10.19 -1.43 -10.67
C ALA A 56 9.84 -2.39 -9.52
N GLU A 57 10.74 -2.55 -8.55
CA GLU A 57 10.52 -3.39 -7.37
C GLU A 57 9.42 -2.82 -6.47
N TYR A 58 9.38 -1.50 -6.30
CA TYR A 58 8.32 -0.82 -5.57
C TYR A 58 6.94 -1.08 -6.19
N ARG A 59 6.81 -0.85 -7.51
CA ARG A 59 5.57 -1.12 -8.25
C ARG A 59 5.19 -2.59 -8.21
N GLU A 60 6.16 -3.49 -8.26
CA GLU A 60 5.86 -4.91 -8.19
C GLU A 60 5.31 -5.32 -6.82
N GLN A 61 5.86 -4.76 -5.75
CA GLN A 61 5.31 -4.98 -4.41
C GLN A 61 3.85 -4.55 -4.32
N ILE A 62 3.51 -3.37 -4.86
CA ILE A 62 2.12 -2.89 -4.92
C ILE A 62 1.23 -3.91 -5.63
N ARG A 63 1.65 -4.42 -6.79
CA ARG A 63 0.89 -5.43 -7.53
C ARG A 63 0.72 -6.73 -6.74
N GLN A 64 1.75 -7.20 -6.04
CA GLN A 64 1.67 -8.38 -5.20
C GLN A 64 0.63 -8.20 -4.09
N ILE A 65 0.63 -7.04 -3.43
CA ILE A 65 -0.35 -6.73 -2.37
C ILE A 65 -1.76 -6.65 -2.94
N THR A 66 -1.97 -5.96 -4.07
CA THR A 66 -3.29 -5.90 -4.72
C THR A 66 -3.78 -7.29 -5.13
N ARG A 67 -2.90 -8.15 -5.68
CA ARG A 67 -3.26 -9.52 -6.08
C ARG A 67 -3.60 -10.43 -4.91
N SER A 68 -3.11 -10.15 -3.70
CA SER A 68 -3.47 -10.92 -2.50
C SER A 68 -4.96 -10.86 -2.19
N GLY A 69 -5.66 -9.80 -2.63
CA GLY A 69 -7.08 -9.60 -2.36
C GLY A 69 -7.40 -9.25 -0.89
N LEU A 70 -6.39 -9.03 -0.05
CA LEU A 70 -6.55 -8.69 1.37
C LEU A 70 -6.89 -7.21 1.56
N VAL A 71 -6.35 -6.33 0.70
CA VAL A 71 -6.57 -4.88 0.76
C VAL A 71 -7.78 -4.51 -0.09
N ASP A 72 -8.64 -3.67 0.46
CA ASP A 72 -9.81 -3.12 -0.25
C ASP A 72 -9.44 -1.86 -1.04
N ILE A 73 -8.47 -1.10 -0.54
CA ILE A 73 -8.00 0.16 -1.14
C ILE A 73 -6.47 0.18 -1.14
N MET A 74 -5.88 0.53 -2.28
CA MET A 74 -4.46 0.82 -2.43
C MET A 74 -4.33 2.31 -2.74
N LEU A 75 -3.81 3.09 -1.80
CA LEU A 75 -3.52 4.52 -1.97
C LEU A 75 -2.08 4.66 -2.47
N MET A 76 -1.87 5.44 -3.52
CA MET A 76 -0.57 5.65 -4.17
C MET A 76 -0.38 7.13 -4.52
N SER A 77 0.85 7.64 -4.41
CA SER A 77 1.25 8.98 -4.88
C SER A 77 1.71 8.99 -6.36
#